data_AF-A0A933KTI4-F1
#
_entry.id   AF-A0A933KTI4-F1
#
_cell.length_a   1.000
_cell.length_b   1.000
_cell.length_c   1.000
_cell.angle_alpha   90.00
_cell.angle_beta   90.00
_cell.angle_gamma   90.00
#
_symmetry.space_group_name_H-M   'P 1'
#
loop_
_entity.id
_entity.type
_entity.pdbx_description
1 polymer ?
#
loop_
_entity_poly.entity_id
_entity_poly.type
_entity_poly.pdbx_seq_one_letter_code
_entity_poly.pdbx_strand_id
1 'polypeptide(L)'
;MRQRRAGLLGILVSGALVVPSVCGAQPAPPANDVCLTCHAEPSMVRADGRPVVVHAESFAASIHGSLGCIDCHVDLARVADFPHPERLAPVTCATCHDEPAAGLGRSAHGPTGGAGGPLQCASCHGPPHQIAPSSAFESPTSKLQVARTCGQCHGGVVAAGGRPGPAVAGLFADSIHAIALTRTTVAPTCTDCHRSHDILRKTDPASPAHARNIPATCGTCHADQRRLYGGSVHAAALGAGHPLAPQCVSCHTAHRMAPTAGSQWQLAAVEQCGTCHREALATYRDSFHGQVTALGFTPVAKCVDCHASHEIFPVADARSTVAPANRLATCQTCHPSATQNFLAFQPHANKNDRERLPALYYAARFMNTLLAGVFAFFGAHTLLWFVRERAESTGEGDPRG
;
A
#
# COMPACT_ATOMS: atom_id res chain seq x y z
N MET A 1 -7.58 49.67 88.43
CA MET A 1 -8.69 50.05 89.33
C MET A 1 -10.01 49.66 88.68
N ARG A 2 -10.89 48.99 89.44
CA ARG A 2 -12.33 48.81 89.22
C ARG A 2 -12.79 48.12 87.92
N GLN A 3 -13.80 47.26 87.90
CA GLN A 3 -14.51 46.50 88.91
C GLN A 3 -15.41 45.55 88.10
N ARG A 4 -15.52 44.30 88.53
CA ARG A 4 -16.40 43.28 87.98
C ARG A 4 -17.87 43.73 88.02
N ARG A 5 -18.63 43.46 86.96
CA ARG A 5 -20.08 43.25 87.02
C ARG A 5 -20.45 42.05 86.17
N ALA A 6 -20.89 41.00 86.86
CA ALA A 6 -21.52 39.82 86.29
C ALA A 6 -22.95 40.17 85.86
N GLY A 7 -23.30 39.85 84.61
CA GLY A 7 -24.66 39.90 84.08
C GLY A 7 -25.12 38.49 83.74
N LEU A 8 -26.19 38.05 84.41
CA LEU A 8 -26.93 36.82 84.08
C LEU A 8 -27.40 36.89 82.62
N LEU A 9 -27.00 35.91 81.80
CA LEU A 9 -27.58 35.69 80.49
C LEU A 9 -28.47 34.44 80.54
N GLY A 10 -29.78 34.65 80.36
CA GLY A 10 -30.78 33.60 80.35
C GLY A 10 -30.58 32.63 79.19
N ILE A 11 -30.72 31.34 79.50
CA ILE A 11 -30.70 30.26 78.52
C ILE A 11 -32.05 30.28 77.78
N LEU A 12 -32.05 30.84 76.57
CA LEU A 12 -33.12 30.63 75.58
C LEU A 12 -32.78 29.35 74.81
N VAL A 13 -33.49 28.27 75.14
CA VAL A 13 -33.50 27.04 74.34
C VAL A 13 -34.31 27.31 73.07
N SER A 14 -33.64 27.79 72.03
CA SER A 14 -34.19 27.80 70.68
C SER A 14 -34.14 26.38 70.12
N GLY A 15 -35.27 25.69 70.14
CA GLY A 15 -35.46 24.42 69.44
C GLY A 15 -35.34 24.64 67.93
N ALA A 16 -34.15 24.42 67.38
CA ALA A 16 -33.95 24.32 65.95
C ALA A 16 -34.63 23.03 65.46
N LEU A 17 -35.80 23.16 64.83
CA LEU A 17 -36.37 22.10 64.00
C LEU A 17 -35.37 21.80 62.87
N VAL A 18 -34.67 20.69 62.99
CA VAL A 18 -33.97 20.06 61.88
C VAL A 18 -35.05 19.49 60.96
N VAL A 19 -35.44 20.26 59.94
CA VAL A 19 -36.16 19.71 58.80
C VAL A 19 -35.15 18.84 58.06
N PRO A 20 -35.36 17.52 57.93
CA PRO A 20 -34.48 16.71 57.11
C PRO A 20 -34.65 17.19 55.67
N SER A 21 -33.59 17.80 55.12
CA SER A 21 -33.46 17.93 53.68
C SER A 21 -33.46 16.52 53.11
N VAL A 22 -34.62 16.10 52.60
CA VAL A 22 -34.71 14.99 51.68
C VAL A 22 -33.98 15.46 50.43
N CYS A 23 -32.68 15.18 50.36
CA CYS A 23 -31.99 15.10 49.08
C CYS A 23 -32.78 14.07 48.28
N GLY A 24 -33.64 14.52 47.37
CA GLY A 24 -34.26 13.64 46.39
C GLY A 24 -33.12 12.90 45.69
N ALA A 25 -32.98 11.61 45.99
CA ALA A 25 -32.06 10.76 45.29
C ALA A 25 -32.40 10.90 43.81
N GLN A 26 -31.45 11.37 43.00
CA GLN A 26 -31.63 11.34 41.56
C GLN A 26 -31.94 9.88 41.19
N PRO A 27 -33.00 9.61 40.40
CA PRO A 27 -33.34 8.25 40.02
C PRO A 27 -32.10 7.58 39.44
N ALA A 28 -31.81 6.37 39.94
CA ALA A 28 -30.67 5.61 39.45
C ALA A 28 -30.79 5.48 37.92
N PRO A 29 -29.68 5.61 37.18
CA PRO A 29 -29.70 5.43 35.74
C PRO A 29 -30.35 4.09 35.36
N PRO A 30 -31.15 4.04 34.29
CA PRO A 30 -31.80 2.81 33.88
C PRO A 30 -30.74 1.77 33.48
N ALA A 31 -30.92 0.54 33.99
CA ALA A 31 -30.07 -0.59 33.63
C ALA A 31 -30.44 -1.15 32.24
N ASN A 32 -29.53 -1.93 31.64
CA ASN A 32 -29.69 -2.42 30.27
C ASN A 32 -30.94 -3.30 30.07
N ASP A 33 -31.33 -4.05 31.09
CA ASP A 33 -32.52 -4.91 31.10
C ASP A 33 -33.81 -4.11 30.89
N VAL A 34 -33.88 -2.89 31.43
CA VAL A 34 -35.00 -1.96 31.19
C VAL A 34 -35.12 -1.64 29.70
N CYS A 35 -34.00 -1.32 29.04
CA CYS A 35 -34.00 -1.05 27.60
C CYS A 35 -34.34 -2.30 26.79
N LEU A 36 -33.76 -3.45 27.15
CA LEU A 36 -33.92 -4.71 26.44
C LEU A 36 -35.33 -5.29 26.56
N THR A 37 -36.13 -4.89 27.56
CA THR A 37 -37.53 -5.29 27.69
C THR A 37 -38.37 -4.95 26.44
N CYS A 38 -38.06 -3.83 25.77
CA CYS A 38 -38.69 -3.46 24.50
C CYS A 38 -37.77 -3.66 23.29
N HIS A 39 -36.46 -3.42 23.45
CA HIS A 39 -35.53 -3.47 22.31
C HIS A 39 -35.04 -4.87 21.95
N ALA A 40 -35.26 -5.90 22.77
CA ALA A 40 -34.96 -7.28 22.37
C ALA A 40 -36.04 -7.88 21.45
N GLU A 41 -37.23 -7.28 21.40
CA GLU A 41 -38.37 -7.81 20.64
C GLU A 41 -38.18 -7.62 19.11
N PRO A 42 -38.23 -8.68 18.29
CA PRO A 42 -38.05 -8.59 16.84
C PRO A 42 -39.09 -7.71 16.13
N SER A 43 -40.25 -7.50 16.76
CA SER A 43 -41.35 -6.66 16.26
C SER A 43 -41.12 -5.16 16.49
N MET A 44 -40.08 -4.77 17.25
CA MET A 44 -39.84 -3.38 17.61
C MET A 44 -39.28 -2.57 16.44
N VAL A 45 -40.12 -1.68 15.93
CA VAL A 45 -39.84 -0.78 14.80
C VAL A 45 -40.10 0.67 15.15
N ARG A 46 -39.41 1.59 14.47
CA ARG A 46 -39.74 3.01 14.42
C ARG A 46 -41.05 3.24 13.66
N ALA A 47 -41.59 4.45 13.76
CA ALA A 47 -42.75 4.89 12.97
C ALA A 47 -42.48 4.87 11.46
N ASP A 48 -41.21 4.94 11.04
CA ASP A 48 -40.77 4.79 9.65
C ASP A 48 -40.58 3.32 9.19
N GLY A 49 -40.88 2.35 10.07
CA GLY A 49 -40.79 0.92 9.79
C GLY A 49 -39.38 0.33 9.93
N ARG A 50 -38.36 1.11 10.30
CA ARG A 50 -37.01 0.58 10.52
C ARG A 50 -36.93 -0.15 11.87
N PRO A 51 -36.33 -1.36 11.93
CA PRO A 51 -36.17 -2.08 13.19
C PRO A 51 -35.22 -1.34 14.14
N VAL A 52 -35.54 -1.36 15.42
CA VAL A 52 -34.69 -0.84 16.51
C VAL A 52 -34.30 -1.94 17.49
N VAL A 53 -34.23 -3.16 16.98
CA VAL A 53 -33.94 -4.37 17.74
C VAL A 53 -32.46 -4.41 18.12
N VAL A 54 -32.19 -4.78 19.36
CA VAL A 54 -30.86 -5.02 19.92
C VAL A 54 -30.82 -6.44 20.45
N HIS A 55 -29.96 -7.27 19.85
CA HIS A 55 -29.74 -8.64 20.32
C HIS A 55 -28.86 -8.61 21.56
N ALA A 56 -29.41 -9.02 22.71
CA ALA A 56 -28.75 -8.96 24.00
C ALA A 56 -27.44 -9.75 24.01
N GLU A 57 -27.43 -10.95 23.41
CA GLU A 57 -26.23 -11.79 23.34
C GLU A 57 -25.16 -11.17 22.46
N SER A 58 -25.54 -10.57 21.32
CA SER A 58 -24.60 -9.92 20.41
C SER A 58 -23.99 -8.66 21.03
N PHE A 59 -24.78 -7.89 21.77
CA PHE A 59 -24.29 -6.73 22.51
C PHE A 59 -23.33 -7.15 23.62
N ALA A 60 -23.72 -8.14 24.44
CA ALA A 60 -22.89 -8.66 25.51
C ALA A 60 -21.55 -9.25 25.00
N ALA A 61 -21.55 -9.83 23.80
CA ALA A 61 -20.34 -10.34 23.14
C ALA A 61 -19.48 -9.26 22.46
N SER A 62 -19.97 -8.03 22.33
CA SER A 62 -19.22 -6.92 21.72
C SER A 62 -18.10 -6.43 22.65
N ILE A 63 -17.15 -5.65 22.11
CA ILE A 63 -16.10 -5.02 22.93
C ILE A 63 -16.67 -4.03 23.97
N HIS A 64 -17.88 -3.54 23.74
CA HIS A 64 -18.59 -2.62 24.61
C HIS A 64 -19.65 -3.31 25.47
N GLY A 65 -19.71 -4.65 25.50
CA GLY A 65 -20.77 -5.40 26.19
C GLY A 65 -20.82 -5.20 27.70
N SER A 66 -19.75 -4.66 28.30
CA SER A 66 -19.70 -4.26 29.71
C SER A 66 -20.30 -2.87 29.98
N LEU A 67 -20.60 -2.08 28.94
CA LEU A 67 -21.17 -0.74 29.08
C LEU A 67 -22.68 -0.79 29.25
N GLY A 68 -23.21 0.22 29.93
CA GLY A 68 -24.62 0.54 29.97
C GLY A 68 -25.10 1.14 28.64
N CYS A 69 -26.37 0.93 28.27
CA CYS A 69 -26.97 1.54 27.09
C CYS A 69 -26.85 3.07 27.12
N ILE A 70 -27.02 3.67 28.30
CA ILE A 70 -26.95 5.11 28.52
C ILE A 70 -25.53 5.69 28.50
N ASP A 71 -24.48 4.85 28.57
CA ASP A 71 -23.10 5.32 28.46
C ASP A 71 -22.82 5.83 27.04
N CYS A 72 -23.53 5.27 26.06
CA CYS A 72 -23.53 5.72 24.67
C CYS A 72 -24.74 6.62 24.35
N HIS A 73 -25.93 6.24 24.82
CA HIS A 73 -27.17 7.01 24.69
C HIS A 73 -27.35 7.97 25.87
N VAL A 74 -26.43 8.92 25.99
CA VAL A 74 -26.34 9.84 27.13
C VAL A 74 -27.58 10.73 27.30
N ASP A 75 -28.35 10.93 26.24
CA ASP A 75 -29.62 11.66 26.25
C ASP A 75 -30.71 10.92 27.02
N LEU A 76 -30.60 9.60 27.18
CA LEU A 76 -31.52 8.78 27.97
C LEU A 76 -31.19 8.74 29.46
N ALA A 77 -30.01 9.20 29.89
CA ALA A 77 -29.58 9.14 31.29
C ALA A 77 -30.49 9.91 32.26
N ARG A 78 -31.33 10.83 31.75
CA ARG A 78 -32.27 11.64 32.54
C ARG A 78 -33.73 11.45 32.14
N VAL A 79 -34.02 10.47 31.28
CA VAL A 79 -35.39 10.17 30.85
C VAL A 79 -36.01 9.23 31.87
N ALA A 80 -37.06 9.71 32.54
CA ALA A 80 -37.80 8.93 33.53
C ALA A 80 -39.03 8.22 32.93
N ASP A 81 -39.56 8.75 31.82
CA ASP A 81 -40.77 8.25 31.18
C ASP A 81 -40.42 7.42 29.94
N PHE A 82 -40.78 6.14 29.97
CA PHE A 82 -40.69 5.21 28.84
C PHE A 82 -42.10 4.83 28.38
N PRO A 83 -42.37 4.68 27.06
CA PRO A 83 -41.41 4.73 25.95
C PRO A 83 -40.84 6.14 25.70
N HIS A 84 -39.55 6.20 25.37
CA HIS A 84 -38.81 7.45 25.17
C HIS A 84 -39.11 8.07 23.78
N PRO A 85 -38.75 9.35 23.53
CA PRO A 85 -38.88 9.96 22.21
C PRO A 85 -38.21 9.12 21.11
N GLU A 86 -38.84 9.05 19.94
CA GLU A 86 -38.40 8.17 18.84
C GLU A 86 -37.01 8.50 18.28
N ARG A 87 -36.62 9.78 18.34
CA ARG A 87 -35.33 10.25 17.86
C ARG A 87 -34.41 10.56 19.04
N LEU A 88 -33.44 9.67 19.24
CA LEU A 88 -32.31 9.90 20.12
C LEU A 88 -31.24 10.74 19.42
N ALA A 89 -30.43 11.41 20.23
CA ALA A 89 -29.20 12.02 19.75
C ALA A 89 -28.26 10.95 19.16
N PRO A 90 -27.54 11.23 18.07
CA PRO A 90 -26.54 10.31 17.54
C PRO A 90 -25.43 10.04 18.57
N VAL A 91 -25.09 8.77 18.75
CA VAL A 91 -23.96 8.36 19.60
C VAL A 91 -22.66 8.93 19.04
N THR A 92 -21.87 9.56 19.90
CA THR A 92 -20.59 10.17 19.52
C THR A 92 -19.43 9.35 20.07
N CYS A 93 -18.84 8.50 19.21
CA CYS A 93 -17.70 7.65 19.59
C CYS A 93 -16.49 8.47 20.09
N ALA A 94 -16.32 9.69 19.57
CA ALA A 94 -15.20 10.59 19.89
C ALA A 94 -15.16 11.03 21.37
N THR A 95 -16.26 10.89 22.11
CA THR A 95 -16.28 11.18 23.55
C THR A 95 -15.33 10.27 24.34
N CYS A 96 -15.16 9.03 23.88
CA CYS A 96 -14.23 8.05 24.48
C CYS A 96 -13.07 7.66 23.56
N HIS A 97 -13.20 7.88 22.25
CA HIS A 97 -12.18 7.59 21.24
C HIS A 97 -11.71 8.88 20.55
N ASP A 98 -11.20 9.82 21.35
CA ASP A 98 -10.75 11.14 20.92
C ASP A 98 -9.59 11.09 19.92
N GLU A 99 -8.54 10.31 20.21
CA GLU A 99 -7.37 10.16 19.34
C GLU A 99 -7.70 9.54 17.97
N PRO A 100 -8.41 8.38 17.89
CA PRO A 100 -8.88 7.85 16.61
C PRO A 100 -9.79 8.81 15.85
N ALA A 101 -10.66 9.55 16.55
CA ALA A 101 -11.54 10.54 15.92
C ALA A 101 -10.76 11.72 15.34
N ALA A 102 -9.78 12.24 16.08
CA ALA A 102 -8.86 13.27 15.60
C ALA A 102 -8.02 12.76 14.42
N GLY A 103 -7.60 11.48 14.46
CA GLY A 103 -6.94 10.77 13.37
C GLY A 103 -7.75 10.78 12.10
N LEU A 104 -9.00 10.34 12.19
CA LEU A 104 -9.90 10.30 11.04
C LEU A 104 -10.15 11.72 10.51
N GLY A 105 -10.31 12.69 11.40
CA GLY A 105 -10.50 14.10 11.07
C GLY A 105 -9.41 14.69 10.18
N ARG A 106 -8.14 14.33 10.41
CA ARG A 106 -6.98 14.75 9.60
C ARG A 106 -6.66 13.85 8.40
N SER A 107 -7.31 12.70 8.30
CA SER A 107 -7.06 11.71 7.25
C SER A 107 -7.67 12.10 5.90
N ALA A 108 -7.29 11.37 4.86
CA ALA A 108 -7.93 11.44 3.55
C ALA A 108 -9.41 11.00 3.55
N HIS A 109 -9.87 10.31 4.60
CA HIS A 109 -11.26 9.87 4.81
C HIS A 109 -12.04 10.75 5.80
N GLY A 110 -11.45 11.87 6.23
CA GLY A 110 -12.07 12.81 7.17
C GLY A 110 -13.27 13.57 6.61
N PRO A 111 -13.79 14.58 7.35
CA PRO A 111 -14.98 15.35 7.00
C PRO A 111 -14.96 15.99 5.61
N THR A 112 -13.76 16.37 5.14
CA THR A 112 -13.50 16.96 3.82
C THR A 112 -12.93 15.95 2.82
N GLY A 113 -12.99 14.66 3.14
CA GLY A 113 -12.25 13.57 2.50
C GLY A 113 -12.90 13.02 1.23
N GLY A 114 -12.53 13.58 0.07
CA GLY A 114 -12.66 12.93 -1.24
C GLY A 114 -14.08 12.69 -1.77
N ALA A 115 -14.16 12.13 -2.98
CA ALA A 115 -15.37 12.07 -3.80
C ALA A 115 -16.53 11.17 -3.26
N GLY A 116 -16.36 10.50 -2.12
CA GLY A 116 -17.34 9.60 -1.49
C GLY A 116 -17.97 10.11 -0.18
N GLY A 117 -17.58 11.30 0.29
CA GLY A 117 -18.09 11.88 1.53
C GLY A 117 -17.42 11.36 2.81
N PRO A 118 -17.78 11.93 3.98
CA PRO A 118 -17.14 11.62 5.25
C PRO A 118 -17.45 10.19 5.73
N LEU A 119 -16.40 9.47 6.11
CA LEU A 119 -16.54 8.11 6.65
C LEU A 119 -17.00 8.17 8.12
N GLN A 120 -17.92 7.27 8.49
CA GLN A 120 -18.34 7.11 9.88
C GLN A 120 -17.60 5.93 10.52
N CYS A 121 -17.42 5.94 11.85
CA CYS A 121 -16.70 4.88 12.58
C CYS A 121 -17.30 3.49 12.29
N ALA A 122 -18.64 3.41 12.30
CA ALA A 122 -19.38 2.17 12.03
C ALA A 122 -19.16 1.62 10.60
N SER A 123 -18.79 2.47 9.64
CA SER A 123 -18.50 2.04 8.26
C SER A 123 -17.26 1.14 8.17
N CYS A 124 -16.37 1.19 9.17
CA CYS A 124 -15.20 0.31 9.25
C CYS A 124 -15.24 -0.67 10.41
N HIS A 125 -15.92 -0.32 11.52
CA HIS A 125 -15.98 -1.15 12.73
C HIS A 125 -17.20 -2.06 12.79
N GLY A 126 -18.20 -1.82 11.94
CA GLY A 126 -19.48 -2.53 11.93
C GLY A 126 -20.56 -1.85 12.80
N PRO A 127 -21.69 -2.53 13.01
CA PRO A 127 -22.82 -1.99 13.77
C PRO A 127 -22.44 -1.64 15.23
N PRO A 128 -22.83 -0.47 15.77
CA PRO A 128 -22.43 -0.02 17.11
C PRO A 128 -22.73 -0.99 18.27
N HIS A 129 -23.83 -1.75 18.19
CA HIS A 129 -24.21 -2.73 19.22
C HIS A 129 -23.55 -4.10 19.04
N GLN A 130 -22.68 -4.27 18.06
CA GLN A 130 -22.06 -5.56 17.72
C GLN A 130 -20.60 -5.38 17.28
N ILE A 131 -19.93 -4.33 17.78
CA ILE A 131 -18.52 -4.08 17.45
C ILE A 131 -17.67 -5.20 18.04
N ALA A 132 -17.15 -6.06 17.16
CA ALA A 132 -16.28 -7.17 17.53
C ALA A 132 -14.83 -6.68 17.77
N PRO A 133 -14.10 -7.27 18.73
CA PRO A 133 -12.69 -6.95 18.95
C PRO A 133 -11.86 -7.24 17.69
N SER A 134 -10.82 -6.44 17.43
CA SER A 134 -9.96 -6.62 16.25
C SER A 134 -9.17 -7.95 16.26
N SER A 135 -9.11 -8.64 17.39
CA SER A 135 -8.55 -9.99 17.51
C SER A 135 -9.50 -11.07 16.99
N ALA A 136 -10.81 -10.82 16.91
CA ALA A 136 -11.76 -11.77 16.39
C ALA A 136 -11.64 -11.86 14.86
N PHE A 137 -11.60 -13.09 14.34
CA PHE A 137 -11.48 -13.35 12.89
C PHE A 137 -12.56 -12.63 12.08
N GLU A 138 -13.82 -12.73 12.53
CA GLU A 138 -15.02 -12.13 11.92
C GLU A 138 -15.08 -10.59 12.03
N SER A 139 -14.20 -9.95 12.83
CA SER A 139 -14.21 -8.49 12.95
C SER A 139 -13.78 -7.83 11.63
N PRO A 140 -14.50 -6.81 11.15
CA PRO A 140 -14.09 -6.03 9.98
C PRO A 140 -12.70 -5.38 10.13
N THR A 141 -12.24 -5.18 11.38
CA THR A 141 -10.93 -4.59 11.67
C THR A 141 -9.86 -5.62 11.99
N SER A 142 -10.17 -6.91 11.86
CA SER A 142 -9.19 -7.98 12.03
C SER A 142 -8.14 -7.96 10.92
N LYS A 143 -6.93 -8.41 11.24
CA LYS A 143 -5.79 -8.43 10.29
C LYS A 143 -6.16 -9.06 8.94
N LEU A 144 -6.97 -10.12 8.96
CA LEU A 144 -7.38 -10.89 7.80
C LEU A 144 -8.56 -10.26 7.04
N GLN A 145 -9.32 -9.38 7.67
CA GLN A 145 -10.47 -8.71 7.06
C GLN A 145 -10.23 -7.26 6.65
N VAL A 146 -9.15 -6.61 7.12
CA VAL A 146 -8.81 -5.22 6.73
C VAL A 146 -8.85 -5.03 5.21
N ALA A 147 -8.28 -5.95 4.42
CA ALA A 147 -8.29 -5.87 2.96
C ALA A 147 -9.71 -5.92 2.37
N ARG A 148 -10.59 -6.74 2.95
CA ARG A 148 -12.01 -6.82 2.58
C ARG A 148 -12.74 -5.51 2.95
N THR A 149 -12.52 -5.00 4.16
CA THR A 149 -13.14 -3.77 4.66
C THR A 149 -12.77 -2.57 3.79
N CYS A 150 -11.49 -2.38 3.48
CA CYS A 150 -11.07 -1.34 2.55
C CYS A 150 -11.60 -1.59 1.13
N GLY A 151 -11.66 -2.87 0.71
CA GLY A 151 -12.13 -3.31 -0.59
C GLY A 151 -13.62 -3.04 -0.86
N GLN A 152 -14.44 -2.82 0.17
CA GLN A 152 -15.84 -2.38 -0.01
C GLN A 152 -15.94 -1.07 -0.81
N CYS A 153 -14.93 -0.20 -0.71
CA CYS A 153 -14.84 1.05 -1.48
C CYS A 153 -13.67 1.07 -2.48
N HIS A 154 -12.55 0.40 -2.17
CA HIS A 154 -11.34 0.34 -3.01
C HIS A 154 -11.23 -0.94 -3.87
N GLY A 155 -12.34 -1.63 -4.09
CA GLY A 155 -12.42 -2.91 -4.83
C GLY A 155 -12.72 -2.79 -6.33
N GLY A 156 -12.82 -1.59 -6.89
CA GLY A 156 -12.98 -1.38 -8.34
C GLY A 156 -14.42 -1.35 -8.85
N VAL A 157 -15.42 -1.42 -7.96
CA VAL A 157 -16.82 -1.14 -8.30
C VAL A 157 -17.33 -0.06 -7.37
N VAL A 158 -17.95 0.96 -7.95
CA VAL A 158 -18.48 2.16 -7.32
C VAL A 158 -19.40 1.79 -6.15
N ALA A 159 -18.93 1.91 -4.92
CA ALA A 159 -19.81 2.06 -3.77
C ALA A 159 -20.15 3.56 -3.64
N ALA A 160 -21.36 3.91 -4.07
CA ALA A 160 -22.03 5.21 -3.89
C ALA A 160 -21.28 6.46 -4.39
N GLY A 161 -21.57 6.92 -5.61
CA GLY A 161 -21.24 8.30 -6.02
C GLY A 161 -20.55 8.49 -7.38
N GLY A 162 -20.41 7.43 -8.20
CA GLY A 162 -20.15 7.58 -9.63
C GLY A 162 -18.72 7.96 -10.04
N ARG A 163 -17.71 7.85 -9.17
CA ARG A 163 -16.31 7.90 -9.59
C ARG A 163 -15.60 6.58 -9.24
N PRO A 164 -15.01 5.87 -10.22
CA PRO A 164 -14.26 4.66 -9.93
C PRO A 164 -13.06 5.01 -9.04
N GLY A 165 -13.09 4.52 -7.80
CA GLY A 165 -11.88 4.43 -6.99
C GLY A 165 -10.89 3.48 -7.68
N PRO A 166 -9.57 3.67 -7.51
CA PRO A 166 -8.61 2.71 -8.02
C PRO A 166 -8.90 1.33 -7.40
N ALA A 167 -8.95 0.28 -8.23
CA ALA A 167 -9.25 -1.10 -7.83
C ALA A 167 -8.08 -1.75 -7.06
N VAL A 168 -7.60 -1.06 -6.02
CA VAL A 168 -6.37 -1.39 -5.29
C VAL A 168 -6.53 -2.67 -4.48
N ALA A 169 -7.72 -2.96 -3.95
CA ALA A 169 -7.94 -4.20 -3.21
C ALA A 169 -7.75 -5.44 -4.11
N GLY A 170 -8.16 -5.36 -5.38
CA GLY A 170 -7.88 -6.40 -6.38
C GLY A 170 -6.39 -6.54 -6.66
N LEU A 171 -5.67 -5.43 -6.85
CA LEU A 171 -4.21 -5.46 -7.03
C LEU A 171 -3.48 -6.06 -5.82
N PHE A 172 -3.94 -5.75 -4.61
CA PHE A 172 -3.37 -6.28 -3.38
C PHE A 172 -3.63 -7.78 -3.24
N ALA A 173 -4.83 -8.26 -3.60
CA ALA A 173 -5.16 -9.69 -3.55
C ALA A 173 -4.21 -10.55 -4.38
N ASP A 174 -3.69 -10.01 -5.49
CA ASP A 174 -2.68 -10.66 -6.34
C ASP A 174 -1.25 -10.59 -5.79
N SER A 175 -1.02 -9.84 -4.70
CA SER A 175 0.34 -9.59 -4.17
C SER A 175 0.86 -10.75 -3.32
N ILE A 176 2.18 -10.87 -3.22
CA ILE A 176 2.84 -11.83 -2.33
C ILE A 176 2.44 -11.62 -0.86
N HIS A 177 2.12 -10.38 -0.45
CA HIS A 177 1.66 -10.10 0.91
C HIS A 177 0.26 -10.66 1.18
N ALA A 178 -0.68 -10.53 0.25
CA ALA A 178 -2.00 -11.15 0.38
C ALA A 178 -1.92 -12.68 0.35
N ILE A 179 -1.08 -13.24 -0.51
CA ILE A 179 -0.81 -14.68 -0.53
C ILE A 179 -0.23 -15.13 0.82
N ALA A 180 0.71 -14.39 1.40
CA ALA A 180 1.29 -14.69 2.70
C ALA A 180 0.26 -14.59 3.84
N LEU A 181 -0.70 -13.65 3.77
CA LEU A 181 -1.79 -13.51 4.75
C LEU A 181 -2.68 -14.76 4.85
N THR A 182 -2.74 -15.60 3.81
CA THR A 182 -3.47 -16.89 3.87
C THR A 182 -2.80 -17.93 4.76
N ARG A 183 -1.54 -17.70 5.14
CA ARG A 183 -0.70 -18.64 5.92
C ARG A 183 -0.22 -18.08 7.25
N THR A 184 -0.14 -16.74 7.38
CA THR A 184 0.37 -16.08 8.58
C THR A 184 -0.24 -14.68 8.75
N THR A 185 -0.45 -14.27 9.99
CA THR A 185 -0.92 -12.92 10.34
C THR A 185 0.21 -11.89 10.46
N VAL A 186 1.47 -12.32 10.33
CA VAL A 186 2.64 -11.43 10.34
C VAL A 186 2.78 -10.64 9.04
N ALA A 187 2.25 -11.15 7.93
CA ALA A 187 2.26 -10.46 6.65
C ALA A 187 1.51 -9.11 6.73
N PRO A 188 1.97 -8.07 6.01
CA PRO A 188 1.35 -6.76 6.09
C PRO A 188 0.00 -6.72 5.34
N THR A 189 -0.92 -5.93 5.87
CA THR A 189 -2.19 -5.51 5.28
C THR A 189 -2.17 -4.00 5.03
N CYS A 190 -3.30 -3.43 4.60
CA CYS A 190 -3.41 -2.01 4.22
C CYS A 190 -2.93 -1.08 5.33
N THR A 191 -3.29 -1.36 6.57
CA THR A 191 -3.03 -0.51 7.74
C THR A 191 -1.58 -0.53 8.20
N ASP A 192 -0.79 -1.56 7.88
CA ASP A 192 0.64 -1.59 8.22
C ASP A 192 1.44 -0.59 7.37
N CYS A 193 0.96 -0.27 6.17
CA CYS A 193 1.61 0.68 5.27
C CYS A 193 0.94 2.05 5.25
N HIS A 194 -0.38 2.14 5.45
CA HIS A 194 -1.14 3.39 5.32
C HIS A 194 -1.63 3.96 6.66
N ARG A 195 -1.41 3.23 7.77
CA ARG A 195 -2.07 3.43 9.07
C ARG A 195 -3.58 3.17 9.01
N SER A 196 -4.25 3.22 10.16
CA SER A 196 -5.67 2.84 10.30
C SER A 196 -6.60 4.04 10.34
N HIS A 197 -6.41 4.94 11.30
CA HIS A 197 -7.32 6.09 11.51
C HIS A 197 -6.77 7.39 10.92
N ASP A 198 -5.46 7.50 10.67
CA ASP A 198 -4.81 8.68 10.11
C ASP A 198 -4.19 8.40 8.74
N ILE A 199 -5.00 7.85 7.82
CA ILE A 199 -4.57 7.54 6.45
C ILE A 199 -4.33 8.84 5.69
N LEU A 200 -3.06 9.22 5.54
CA LEU A 200 -2.64 10.44 4.84
C LEU A 200 -2.39 10.20 3.35
N ARG A 201 -2.57 11.25 2.54
CA ARG A 201 -2.27 11.20 1.10
C ARG A 201 -0.77 10.95 0.88
N LYS A 202 -0.38 10.25 -0.20
CA LYS A 202 1.04 9.98 -0.53
C LYS A 202 1.90 11.23 -0.74
N THR A 203 1.27 12.37 -1.02
CA THR A 203 1.94 13.67 -1.17
C THR A 203 2.21 14.34 0.16
N ASP A 204 1.60 13.86 1.24
CA ASP A 204 1.81 14.39 2.58
C ASP A 204 3.17 13.94 3.13
N PRO A 205 4.06 14.88 3.48
CA PRO A 205 5.30 14.66 4.23
C PRO A 205 5.26 13.62 5.37
N ALA A 206 4.16 13.57 6.11
CA ALA A 206 3.97 12.72 7.28
C ALA A 206 3.39 11.34 6.95
N SER A 207 2.94 11.12 5.70
CA SER A 207 2.41 9.83 5.26
C SER A 207 3.52 8.78 5.20
N PRO A 208 3.33 7.57 5.76
CA PRO A 208 4.28 6.48 5.56
C PRO A 208 4.40 6.05 4.08
N ALA A 209 3.39 6.35 3.26
CA ALA A 209 3.38 6.11 1.82
C ALA A 209 4.02 7.26 1.00
N HIS A 210 4.57 8.29 1.66
CA HIS A 210 5.33 9.33 0.98
C HIS A 210 6.65 8.77 0.44
N ALA A 211 7.09 9.24 -0.72
CA ALA A 211 8.26 8.74 -1.44
C ALA A 211 9.49 8.52 -0.53
N ARG A 212 9.92 9.58 0.17
CA ARG A 212 11.05 9.52 1.11
C ARG A 212 10.86 8.59 2.32
N ASN A 213 9.61 8.27 2.68
CA ASN A 213 9.28 7.46 3.85
C ASN A 213 9.13 5.97 3.49
N ILE A 214 8.87 5.65 2.21
CA ILE A 214 8.64 4.27 1.74
C ILE A 214 9.74 3.29 2.17
N PRO A 215 11.04 3.63 2.03
CA PRO A 215 12.08 2.72 2.51
C PRO A 215 12.00 2.43 4.02
N ALA A 216 11.62 3.42 4.84
CA ALA A 216 11.42 3.20 6.27
C ALA A 216 10.18 2.33 6.54
N THR A 217 9.07 2.60 5.84
CA THR A 217 7.82 1.82 5.95
C THR A 217 8.02 0.35 5.61
N CYS A 218 8.70 0.06 4.49
CA CYS A 218 9.04 -1.32 4.12
C CYS A 218 10.07 -1.93 5.10
N GLY A 219 10.98 -1.10 5.62
CA GLY A 219 12.04 -1.49 6.54
C GLY A 219 11.56 -1.96 7.92
N THR A 220 10.32 -1.65 8.31
CA THR A 220 9.70 -2.18 9.53
C THR A 220 9.68 -3.71 9.56
N CYS A 221 9.52 -4.35 8.39
CA CYS A 221 9.59 -5.81 8.25
C CYS A 221 10.83 -6.26 7.45
N HIS A 222 11.24 -5.50 6.44
CA HIS A 222 12.40 -5.80 5.60
C HIS A 222 13.65 -5.02 6.03
N ALA A 223 14.00 -5.11 7.33
CA ALA A 223 15.07 -4.34 7.94
C ALA A 223 16.43 -4.51 7.23
N ASP A 224 16.79 -5.75 6.88
CA ASP A 224 18.03 -6.03 6.16
C ASP A 224 18.08 -5.37 4.78
N GLN A 225 16.97 -5.44 4.04
CA GLN A 225 16.90 -4.84 2.71
C GLN A 225 16.94 -3.31 2.81
N ARG A 226 16.32 -2.72 3.84
CA ARG A 226 16.44 -1.28 4.13
C ARG A 226 17.88 -0.89 4.46
N ARG A 227 18.60 -1.70 5.26
CA ARG A 227 20.01 -1.47 5.59
C ARG A 227 20.88 -1.49 4.33
N LEU A 228 20.73 -2.50 3.47
CA LEU A 228 21.45 -2.62 2.20
C LEU A 228 21.15 -1.44 1.27
N TYR A 229 19.85 -1.13 1.08
CA TYR A 229 19.42 0.02 0.29
C TYR A 229 20.03 1.33 0.78
N GLY A 230 20.10 1.55 2.08
CA GLY A 230 20.67 2.76 2.68
C GLY A 230 22.11 3.07 2.26
N GLY A 231 22.90 2.06 1.87
CA GLY A 231 24.25 2.25 1.35
C GLY A 231 24.34 2.52 -0.15
N SER A 232 23.24 2.38 -0.90
CA SER A 232 23.23 2.45 -2.35
C SER A 232 23.24 3.88 -2.92
N VAL A 233 23.65 4.01 -4.17
CA VAL A 233 23.55 5.27 -4.93
C VAL A 233 22.11 5.76 -5.08
N HIS A 234 21.15 4.84 -5.10
CA HIS A 234 19.72 5.17 -5.17
C HIS A 234 19.21 5.81 -3.89
N ALA A 235 19.63 5.30 -2.72
CA ALA A 235 19.30 5.92 -1.45
C ALA A 235 19.96 7.29 -1.29
N ALA A 236 21.22 7.43 -1.73
CA ALA A 236 21.91 8.72 -1.74
C ALA A 236 21.16 9.75 -2.61
N ALA A 237 20.73 9.36 -3.81
CA ALA A 237 19.92 10.21 -4.69
C ALA A 237 18.56 10.57 -4.08
N LEU A 238 17.90 9.62 -3.41
CA LEU A 238 16.62 9.88 -2.73
C LEU A 238 16.80 10.85 -1.56
N GLY A 239 17.87 10.69 -0.78
CA GLY A 239 18.22 11.60 0.31
C GLY A 239 18.56 13.02 -0.17
N ALA A 240 19.14 13.15 -1.36
CA ALA A 240 19.39 14.43 -2.02
C ALA A 240 18.14 15.06 -2.65
N GLY A 241 16.97 14.40 -2.57
CA GLY A 241 15.71 14.92 -3.11
C GLY A 241 15.59 14.80 -4.62
N HIS A 242 16.37 13.93 -5.28
CA HIS A 242 16.27 13.75 -6.72
C HIS A 242 14.89 13.15 -7.10
N PRO A 243 14.12 13.80 -7.99
CA PRO A 243 12.71 13.47 -8.21
C PRO A 243 12.49 12.07 -8.83
N LEU A 244 13.49 11.55 -9.53
CA LEU A 244 13.48 10.21 -10.12
C LEU A 244 14.28 9.18 -9.32
N ALA A 245 14.71 9.51 -8.10
CA ALA A 245 15.44 8.54 -7.29
C ALA A 245 14.55 7.32 -6.99
N PRO A 246 14.99 6.10 -7.34
CA PRO A 246 14.17 4.93 -7.15
C PRO A 246 14.13 4.51 -5.68
N GLN A 247 12.95 4.07 -5.26
CA GLN A 247 12.62 3.56 -3.93
C GLN A 247 12.09 2.12 -4.05
N CYS A 248 11.73 1.47 -2.94
CA CYS A 248 11.33 0.05 -2.93
C CYS A 248 10.21 -0.26 -3.93
N VAL A 249 9.18 0.60 -3.99
CA VAL A 249 8.03 0.43 -4.90
C VAL A 249 8.31 0.88 -6.33
N SER A 250 9.45 1.53 -6.61
CA SER A 250 9.88 1.83 -7.97
C SER A 250 10.24 0.55 -8.70
N CYS A 251 10.81 -0.44 -7.99
CA CYS A 251 11.09 -1.75 -8.58
C CYS A 251 9.96 -2.73 -8.30
N HIS A 252 9.61 -2.98 -7.04
CA HIS A 252 8.68 -4.04 -6.66
C HIS A 252 7.18 -3.72 -6.84
N THR A 253 6.84 -2.58 -7.47
CA THR A 253 5.48 -2.10 -7.79
C THR A 253 4.41 -2.29 -6.69
N ALA A 254 4.06 -1.21 -5.99
CA ALA A 254 2.85 -1.20 -5.17
C ALA A 254 1.59 -1.06 -6.06
N HIS A 255 0.46 -1.71 -5.81
CA HIS A 255 0.10 -2.63 -4.71
C HIS A 255 0.11 -4.11 -5.12
N ARG A 256 0.65 -4.46 -6.29
CA ARG A 256 0.73 -5.83 -6.83
C ARG A 256 2.16 -6.37 -6.79
N MET A 257 2.72 -6.46 -5.58
CA MET A 257 4.09 -6.93 -5.41
C MET A 257 4.20 -8.41 -5.79
N ALA A 258 4.96 -8.71 -6.84
CA ALA A 258 5.14 -10.07 -7.34
C ALA A 258 6.21 -10.84 -6.53
N PRO A 259 6.12 -12.19 -6.45
CA PRO A 259 7.17 -13.02 -5.87
C PRO A 259 8.48 -12.90 -6.65
N THR A 260 9.58 -12.62 -5.97
CA THR A 260 10.86 -12.31 -6.64
C THR A 260 11.56 -13.53 -7.26
N ALA A 261 11.21 -14.73 -6.80
CA ALA A 261 11.74 -15.98 -7.33
C ALA A 261 11.10 -16.41 -8.67
N GLY A 262 9.96 -15.80 -9.04
CA GLY A 262 9.26 -16.14 -10.28
C GLY A 262 10.02 -15.67 -11.52
N SER A 263 10.04 -16.49 -12.57
CA SER A 263 10.67 -16.15 -13.85
C SER A 263 10.13 -14.86 -14.47
N GLN A 264 8.80 -14.66 -14.36
CA GLN A 264 8.13 -13.44 -14.81
C GLN A 264 8.74 -12.20 -14.15
N TRP A 265 8.98 -12.22 -12.83
CA TRP A 265 9.59 -11.09 -12.13
C TRP A 265 11.05 -10.91 -12.53
N GLN A 266 11.83 -11.99 -12.59
CA GLN A 266 13.24 -11.93 -12.96
C GLN A 266 13.47 -11.28 -14.33
N LEU A 267 12.62 -11.60 -15.31
CA LEU A 267 12.70 -11.01 -16.64
C LEU A 267 12.18 -9.57 -16.66
N ALA A 268 11.07 -9.30 -15.98
CA ALA A 268 10.51 -7.95 -15.88
C ALA A 268 11.45 -6.97 -15.16
N ALA A 269 12.28 -7.45 -14.22
CA ALA A 269 13.24 -6.61 -13.50
C ALA A 269 14.26 -5.93 -14.43
N VAL A 270 14.62 -6.55 -15.56
CA VAL A 270 15.50 -5.95 -16.56
C VAL A 270 14.87 -4.67 -17.14
N GLU A 271 13.59 -4.76 -17.52
CA GLU A 271 12.84 -3.61 -18.05
C GLU A 271 12.64 -2.53 -16.98
N GLN A 272 12.46 -2.95 -15.73
CA GLN A 272 12.27 -2.03 -14.62
C GLN A 272 13.48 -1.09 -14.43
N CYS A 273 14.71 -1.61 -14.55
CA CYS A 273 15.92 -0.79 -14.56
C CYS A 273 15.94 0.18 -15.75
N GLY A 274 15.49 -0.28 -16.93
CA GLY A 274 15.48 0.49 -18.16
C GLY A 274 14.51 1.67 -18.19
N THR A 275 13.52 1.73 -17.29
CA THR A 275 12.63 2.90 -17.16
C THR A 275 13.40 4.19 -16.87
N CYS A 276 14.53 4.08 -16.16
CA CYS A 276 15.45 5.19 -15.86
C CYS A 276 16.77 5.04 -16.64
N HIS A 277 17.32 3.83 -16.72
CA HIS A 277 18.61 3.54 -17.38
C HIS A 277 18.42 3.11 -18.84
N ARG A 278 17.75 3.95 -19.64
CA ARG A 278 17.35 3.61 -21.02
C ARG A 278 18.52 3.24 -21.93
N GLU A 279 19.62 4.00 -21.88
CA GLU A 279 20.80 3.75 -22.70
C GLU A 279 21.50 2.44 -22.30
N ALA A 280 21.61 2.18 -20.99
CA ALA A 280 22.17 0.94 -20.49
C ALA A 280 21.31 -0.27 -20.85
N LEU A 281 19.97 -0.13 -20.81
CA LEU A 281 19.06 -1.19 -21.28
C LEU A 281 19.27 -1.47 -22.77
N ALA A 282 19.32 -0.44 -23.61
CA ALA A 282 19.50 -0.61 -25.06
C ALA A 282 20.81 -1.34 -25.39
N THR A 283 21.92 -0.94 -24.76
CA THR A 283 23.23 -1.56 -24.97
C THR A 283 23.36 -2.93 -24.31
N TYR A 284 22.69 -3.17 -23.18
CA TYR A 284 22.55 -4.51 -22.60
C TYR A 284 21.79 -5.46 -23.53
N ARG A 285 20.71 -4.99 -24.18
CA ARG A 285 19.91 -5.79 -25.13
C ARG A 285 20.70 -6.21 -26.37
N ASP A 286 21.73 -5.44 -26.74
CA ASP A 286 22.67 -5.83 -27.81
C ASP A 286 23.65 -6.94 -27.39
N SER A 287 23.79 -7.23 -26.09
CA SER A 287 24.66 -8.29 -25.58
C SER A 287 24.01 -9.68 -25.63
N PHE A 288 24.83 -10.73 -25.57
CA PHE A 288 24.33 -12.12 -25.44
C PHE A 288 23.39 -12.29 -24.25
N HIS A 289 23.71 -11.69 -23.11
CA HIS A 289 22.85 -11.75 -21.93
C HIS A 289 21.48 -11.10 -22.18
N GLY A 290 21.47 -9.94 -22.85
CA GLY A 290 20.23 -9.23 -23.18
C GLY A 290 19.37 -9.91 -24.24
N GLN A 291 19.99 -10.58 -25.22
CA GLN A 291 19.30 -11.37 -26.23
C GLN A 291 18.67 -12.62 -25.62
N VAL A 292 19.41 -13.35 -24.78
CA VAL A 292 18.92 -14.58 -24.13
C VAL A 292 17.79 -14.28 -23.14
N THR A 293 17.87 -13.18 -22.38
CA THR A 293 16.75 -12.73 -21.55
C THR A 293 15.54 -12.28 -22.39
N ALA A 294 15.74 -11.71 -23.58
CA ALA A 294 14.63 -11.35 -24.48
C ALA A 294 13.87 -12.58 -24.99
N LEU A 295 14.56 -13.72 -25.10
CA LEU A 295 13.97 -15.02 -25.45
C LEU A 295 13.27 -15.70 -24.25
N GLY A 296 13.26 -15.09 -23.06
CA GLY A 296 12.55 -15.59 -21.89
C GLY A 296 13.37 -16.50 -20.97
N PHE A 297 14.68 -16.65 -21.22
CA PHE A 297 15.55 -17.45 -20.36
C PHE A 297 15.99 -16.64 -19.13
N THR A 298 15.86 -17.24 -17.95
CA THR A 298 16.26 -16.66 -16.66
C THR A 298 17.67 -17.01 -16.15
N PRO A 299 18.31 -18.16 -16.49
CA PRO A 299 19.62 -18.54 -15.97
C PRO A 299 20.75 -17.85 -16.76
N VAL A 300 20.66 -16.53 -16.85
CA VAL A 300 21.60 -15.67 -17.56
C VAL A 300 21.69 -14.34 -16.80
N ALA A 301 22.82 -13.65 -16.89
CA ALA A 301 23.04 -12.43 -16.12
C ALA A 301 22.08 -11.30 -16.54
N LYS A 302 21.45 -10.69 -15.54
CA LYS A 302 20.59 -9.51 -15.61
C LYS A 302 21.30 -8.35 -14.90
N CYS A 303 20.68 -7.17 -14.91
CA CYS A 303 21.23 -5.98 -14.27
C CYS A 303 21.62 -6.24 -12.80
N VAL A 304 20.73 -6.90 -12.05
CA VAL A 304 20.92 -7.19 -10.61
C VAL A 304 21.97 -8.26 -10.33
N ASP A 305 22.25 -9.16 -11.28
CA ASP A 305 23.25 -10.22 -11.10
C ASP A 305 24.67 -9.64 -11.18
N CYS A 306 24.83 -8.51 -11.88
CA CYS A 306 26.09 -7.77 -11.93
C CYS A 306 26.15 -6.65 -10.90
N HIS A 307 25.11 -5.83 -10.75
CA HIS A 307 25.12 -4.61 -9.93
C HIS A 307 24.59 -4.78 -8.49
N ALA A 308 24.17 -5.99 -8.12
CA ALA A 308 23.34 -6.28 -6.94
C ALA A 308 21.94 -5.64 -7.00
N SER A 309 21.04 -6.08 -6.11
CA SER A 309 19.62 -5.64 -6.13
C SER A 309 19.37 -4.44 -5.22
N HIS A 310 19.76 -4.54 -3.94
CA HIS A 310 19.52 -3.50 -2.93
C HIS A 310 20.78 -2.74 -2.54
N GLU A 311 21.98 -3.24 -2.87
CA GLU A 311 23.26 -2.63 -2.49
C GLU A 311 24.03 -2.12 -3.72
N ILE A 312 23.34 -1.34 -4.55
CA ILE A 312 23.92 -0.80 -5.78
C ILE A 312 24.89 0.33 -5.42
N PHE A 313 26.18 0.00 -5.35
CA PHE A 313 27.26 0.95 -5.05
C PHE A 313 27.87 1.56 -6.33
N PRO A 314 28.49 2.75 -6.25
CA PRO A 314 29.29 3.29 -7.36
C PRO A 314 30.36 2.31 -7.83
N VAL A 315 30.71 2.33 -9.12
CA VAL A 315 31.75 1.44 -9.68
C VAL A 315 33.12 1.61 -9.01
N ALA A 316 33.40 2.80 -8.48
CA ALA A 316 34.66 3.08 -7.77
C ALA A 316 34.66 2.59 -6.31
N ASP A 317 33.50 2.23 -5.75
CA ASP A 317 33.41 1.74 -4.36
C ASP A 317 33.91 0.30 -4.29
N ALA A 318 34.81 0.01 -3.34
CA ALA A 318 35.37 -1.32 -3.15
C ALA A 318 34.34 -2.40 -2.79
N ARG A 319 33.16 -2.02 -2.31
CA ARG A 319 32.03 -2.93 -2.03
C ARG A 319 31.22 -3.27 -3.27
N SER A 320 31.37 -2.51 -4.36
CA SER A 320 30.62 -2.75 -5.60
C SER A 320 31.07 -4.05 -6.25
N THR A 321 30.12 -4.90 -6.59
CA THR A 321 30.36 -6.14 -7.36
C THR A 321 30.99 -5.86 -8.72
N VAL A 322 30.72 -4.70 -9.31
CA VAL A 322 31.30 -4.29 -10.61
C VAL A 322 32.59 -3.47 -10.49
N ALA A 323 33.10 -3.26 -9.27
CA ALA A 323 34.38 -2.61 -9.05
C ALA A 323 35.51 -3.36 -9.78
N PRO A 324 36.57 -2.67 -10.25
CA PRO A 324 37.67 -3.31 -10.97
C PRO A 324 38.27 -4.54 -10.25
N ALA A 325 38.36 -4.49 -8.93
CA ALA A 325 38.89 -5.60 -8.11
C ALA A 325 37.91 -6.79 -7.96
N ASN A 326 36.60 -6.56 -8.06
CA ASN A 326 35.57 -7.57 -7.77
C ASN A 326 34.96 -8.18 -9.04
N ARG A 327 35.06 -7.49 -10.18
CA ARG A 327 34.37 -7.86 -11.43
C ARG A 327 34.68 -9.28 -11.90
N LEU A 328 35.94 -9.73 -11.76
CA LEU A 328 36.31 -11.10 -12.14
C LEU A 328 35.54 -12.14 -11.32
N ALA A 329 35.47 -11.94 -10.00
CA ALA A 329 34.73 -12.83 -9.11
C ALA A 329 33.23 -12.84 -9.43
N THR A 330 32.66 -11.69 -9.82
CA THR A 330 31.28 -11.61 -10.29
C THR A 330 31.06 -12.42 -11.57
N CYS A 331 31.94 -12.31 -12.57
CA CYS A 331 31.85 -13.14 -13.77
C CYS A 331 31.99 -14.64 -13.44
N GLN A 332 32.87 -14.98 -12.50
CA GLN A 332 33.15 -16.37 -12.09
C GLN A 332 32.00 -17.05 -11.35
N THR A 333 30.98 -16.29 -10.92
CA THR A 333 29.74 -16.89 -10.37
C THR A 333 29.03 -17.76 -11.41
N CYS A 334 29.13 -17.42 -12.70
CA CYS A 334 28.58 -18.21 -13.80
C CYS A 334 29.63 -18.74 -14.78
N HIS A 335 30.82 -18.12 -14.83
CA HIS A 335 31.94 -18.51 -15.70
C HIS A 335 33.17 -18.89 -14.86
N PRO A 336 33.22 -20.08 -14.21
CA PRO A 336 34.30 -20.44 -13.28
C PRO A 336 35.71 -20.37 -13.87
N SER A 337 35.83 -20.60 -15.18
CA SER A 337 37.11 -20.55 -15.92
C SER A 337 37.47 -19.17 -16.45
N ALA A 338 36.71 -18.11 -16.11
CA ALA A 338 37.00 -16.76 -16.56
C ALA A 338 38.35 -16.28 -16.02
N THR A 339 39.15 -15.67 -16.91
CA THR A 339 40.48 -15.10 -16.61
C THR A 339 40.41 -13.56 -16.66
N GLN A 340 41.51 -12.88 -16.33
CA GLN A 340 41.56 -11.42 -16.43
C GLN A 340 41.24 -10.89 -17.84
N ASN A 341 41.65 -11.60 -18.89
CA ASN A 341 41.34 -11.24 -20.27
C ASN A 341 39.83 -11.29 -20.58
N PHE A 342 39.07 -12.09 -19.82
CA PHE A 342 37.61 -12.15 -19.94
C PHE A 342 36.95 -10.79 -19.63
N LEU A 343 37.58 -9.97 -18.79
CA LEU A 343 37.08 -8.64 -18.43
C LEU A 343 37.17 -7.61 -19.56
N ALA A 344 37.83 -7.94 -20.68
CA ALA A 344 37.78 -7.12 -21.88
C ALA A 344 36.36 -7.07 -22.49
N PHE A 345 35.53 -8.07 -22.20
CA PHE A 345 34.12 -8.05 -22.57
C PHE A 345 33.37 -6.97 -21.78
N GLN A 346 32.66 -6.10 -22.50
CA GLN A 346 31.85 -5.03 -21.93
C GLN A 346 30.35 -5.39 -22.03
N PRO A 347 29.66 -5.67 -20.90
CA PRO A 347 28.29 -6.20 -20.91
C PRO A 347 27.21 -5.29 -21.51
N HIS A 348 27.46 -3.99 -21.58
CA HIS A 348 26.52 -3.00 -22.14
C HIS A 348 27.30 -1.89 -22.87
N ALA A 349 28.20 -2.29 -23.78
CA ALA A 349 29.03 -1.38 -24.58
C ALA A 349 28.19 -0.57 -25.58
N ASN A 350 28.45 0.72 -25.72
CA ASN A 350 27.77 1.55 -26.71
C ASN A 350 28.56 1.60 -28.03
N LYS A 351 28.10 0.85 -29.05
CA LYS A 351 28.70 0.85 -30.39
C LYS A 351 28.54 2.16 -31.17
N ASN A 352 27.73 3.10 -30.68
CA ASN A 352 27.57 4.43 -31.28
C ASN A 352 28.47 5.48 -30.62
N ASP A 353 29.19 5.12 -29.55
CA ASP A 353 30.11 6.01 -28.84
C ASP A 353 31.52 5.92 -29.45
N ARG A 354 31.81 6.84 -30.37
CA ARG A 354 33.11 6.92 -31.05
C ARG A 354 34.23 7.36 -30.10
N GLU A 355 33.94 8.18 -29.10
CA GLU A 355 34.96 8.77 -28.22
C GLU A 355 35.49 7.73 -27.24
N ARG A 356 34.58 6.95 -26.66
CA ARG A 356 34.94 5.95 -25.66
C ARG A 356 35.34 4.62 -26.28
N LEU A 357 34.72 4.23 -27.41
CA LEU A 357 34.90 2.92 -28.04
C LEU A 357 35.09 3.04 -29.56
N PRO A 358 36.16 3.71 -30.04
CA PRO A 358 36.36 3.98 -31.47
C PRO A 358 36.44 2.70 -32.31
N ALA A 359 37.14 1.67 -31.83
CA ALA A 359 37.26 0.39 -32.54
C ALA A 359 35.91 -0.29 -32.75
N LEU A 360 35.07 -0.33 -31.70
CA LEU A 360 33.72 -0.91 -31.78
C LEU A 360 32.82 -0.10 -32.71
N TYR A 361 32.92 1.24 -32.66
CA TYR A 361 32.17 2.13 -33.55
C TYR A 361 32.43 1.86 -35.02
N TYR A 362 33.71 1.82 -35.43
CA TYR A 362 34.06 1.58 -36.82
C TYR A 362 33.75 0.15 -37.26
N ALA A 363 34.00 -0.84 -36.40
CA ALA A 363 33.66 -2.23 -36.69
C ALA A 363 32.15 -2.41 -36.91
N ALA A 364 31.31 -1.83 -36.05
CA ALA A 364 29.87 -1.90 -36.18
C ALA A 364 29.37 -1.22 -37.47
N ARG A 365 29.90 -0.04 -37.81
CA ARG A 365 29.55 0.64 -39.07
C ARG A 365 29.96 -0.16 -40.29
N PHE A 366 31.18 -0.71 -40.29
CA PHE A 366 31.66 -1.56 -41.37
C PHE A 366 30.74 -2.78 -41.57
N MET A 367 30.44 -3.52 -40.50
CA MET A 367 29.59 -4.71 -40.57
C MET A 367 28.16 -4.37 -41.01
N ASN A 368 27.58 -3.28 -40.51
CA ASN A 368 26.24 -2.85 -40.91
C ASN A 368 26.19 -2.42 -42.38
N THR A 369 27.20 -1.70 -42.87
CA THR A 369 27.30 -1.31 -44.28
C THR A 369 27.49 -2.53 -45.18
N LEU A 370 28.34 -3.48 -44.77
CA LEU A 370 28.52 -4.74 -45.48
C LEU A 370 27.21 -5.52 -45.58
N LEU A 371 26.50 -5.66 -44.46
CA LEU A 371 25.22 -6.37 -44.41
C LEU A 371 24.17 -5.71 -45.32
N ALA A 372 24.02 -4.39 -45.23
CA ALA A 372 23.10 -3.64 -46.08
C ALA A 372 23.48 -3.76 -47.56
N GLY A 373 24.77 -3.70 -47.89
CA GLY A 373 25.26 -3.88 -49.25
C GLY A 373 24.95 -5.26 -49.82
N VAL A 374 25.19 -6.32 -49.04
CA VAL A 374 24.88 -7.71 -49.43
C VAL A 374 23.39 -7.88 -49.67
N PHE A 375 22.53 -7.45 -48.74
CA PHE A 375 21.08 -7.56 -48.92
C PHE A 375 20.55 -6.71 -50.07
N ALA A 376 21.07 -5.49 -50.26
CA ALA A 376 20.67 -4.64 -51.38
C ALA A 376 21.04 -5.27 -52.72
N PHE A 377 22.27 -5.78 -52.85
CA PHE A 377 22.74 -6.41 -54.07
C PHE A 377 21.94 -7.68 -54.40
N PHE A 378 21.89 -8.65 -53.47
CA PHE A 378 21.18 -9.90 -53.73
C PHE A 378 19.67 -9.71 -53.81
N GLY A 379 19.09 -8.81 -53.00
CA GLY A 379 17.68 -8.45 -53.09
C GLY A 379 17.32 -7.82 -54.43
N ALA A 380 18.12 -6.88 -54.93
CA ALA A 380 17.92 -6.29 -56.25
C ALA A 380 18.10 -7.33 -57.36
N HIS A 381 19.12 -8.18 -57.27
CA HIS A 381 19.32 -9.27 -58.21
C HIS A 381 18.10 -10.20 -58.29
N THR A 382 17.60 -10.68 -57.15
CA THR A 382 16.40 -11.54 -57.10
C THR A 382 15.17 -10.83 -57.63
N LEU A 383 14.97 -9.54 -57.30
CA LEU A 383 13.84 -8.76 -57.80
C LEU A 383 13.88 -8.61 -59.33
N LEU A 384 15.05 -8.26 -59.89
CA LEU A 384 15.24 -8.13 -61.33
C LEU A 384 15.01 -9.46 -62.04
N TRP A 385 15.47 -10.57 -61.45
CA TRP A 385 15.24 -11.91 -61.98
C TRP A 385 13.75 -12.28 -61.99
N PHE A 386 13.04 -11.98 -60.90
CA PHE A 386 11.60 -12.18 -60.80
C PHE A 386 10.81 -11.34 -61.83
N VAL A 387 11.20 -10.08 -62.05
CA VAL A 387 10.59 -9.22 -63.07
C VAL A 387 10.80 -9.80 -64.46
N ARG A 388 12.01 -10.29 -64.77
CA ARG A 388 12.32 -10.94 -66.04
C ARG A 388 11.46 -12.18 -66.27
N GLU A 389 11.43 -13.10 -65.30
CA GLU A 389 10.63 -14.34 -65.37
C GLU A 389 9.13 -14.06 -65.53
N ARG A 390 8.62 -13.03 -64.83
CA ARG A 390 7.23 -12.59 -64.98
C ARG A 390 6.96 -12.03 -66.38
N ALA A 391 7.89 -11.26 -66.94
CA ALA A 391 7.76 -10.75 -68.30
C ALA A 391 7.74 -11.89 -69.33
N GLU A 392 8.61 -12.89 -69.18
CA GLU A 392 8.65 -14.09 -70.03
C GLU A 392 7.35 -14.90 -69.91
N SER A 393 6.89 -15.21 -68.70
CA SER A 393 5.63 -15.96 -68.48
C SER A 393 4.36 -15.22 -68.95
N THR A 394 4.37 -13.89 -69.04
CA THR A 394 3.25 -13.10 -69.60
C THR A 394 3.40 -12.78 -71.09
N GLY A 395 4.60 -12.95 -71.64
CA GLY A 395 4.93 -12.74 -73.05
C GLY A 395 4.74 -13.98 -73.93
N GLU A 396 4.72 -15.18 -73.34
CA GLU A 396 4.44 -16.44 -74.03
C GLU A 396 2.91 -16.63 -74.24
N GLY A 397 2.35 -15.73 -75.04
CA GLY A 397 1.00 -15.81 -75.59
C GLY A 397 1.03 -15.66 -77.11
N ASP A 398 1.89 -16.41 -77.80
CA ASP A 398 1.81 -16.59 -79.27
C ASP A 398 1.55 -18.09 -79.58
N PRO A 399 0.38 -18.42 -80.14
CA PRO A 399 -0.09 -19.78 -80.32
C PRO A 399 0.50 -20.41 -81.58
N ARG A 400 1.38 -21.40 -81.41
CA ARG A 400 1.53 -22.48 -82.40
C ARG A 400 1.00 -23.78 -81.82
N GLY A 401 -0.32 -23.79 -81.65
CA GLY A 401 -1.20 -24.94 -81.57
C GLY A 401 -2.40 -24.65 -82.46
#